data_AF-A0AAQ3QC74-F1
#
_entry.id   AF-A0AAQ3QC74-F1
#
_cell.length_a   1.000
_cell.length_b   1.000
_cell.length_c   1.000
_cell.angle_alpha   90.00
_cell.angle_beta   90.00
_cell.angle_gamma   90.00
#
_symmetry.space_group_name_H-M   'P 1'
#
loop_
_entity.id
_entity.type
_entity.pdbx_description
1 polymer ?
#
loop_
_entity_poly.entity_id
_entity_poly.type
_entity_poly.pdbx_seq_one_letter_code
_entity_poly.pdbx_strand_id
1 'polypeptide(L)'
;MIPNNATADITVDEYHHYKMEPEKLTGKVLLHMQISIIMIFHWHKDEYLGWLSPKVVDAFADYADFCFERFGDRVKNWFTMNEPRVIADCGYNSGYHALGRCTSCKFGENSSTEPYIVAHNLILSHAVAVKRYREKYQVEQKGKIGIILDFNWYEPYTYIVKDKDTTQRARDDERNGVPIGPKIYISELKRAMDDGANVIGYFAWSILDNFEWRLGCTSRFGMVYVDYNTLVRYPKKSAQWLKKILKRKNN
;
A
#
# COMPACT_ATOMS: atom_id res chain seq x y z
N MET A 1 -18.81 -2.51 -17.16
CA MET A 1 -18.39 -3.30 -18.34
C MET A 1 -17.25 -2.51 -18.95
N ILE A 2 -15.99 -2.87 -18.70
CA ILE A 2 -14.83 -2.17 -19.28
C ILE A 2 -14.67 -2.75 -20.70
N PRO A 3 -14.73 -1.94 -21.77
CA PRO A 3 -14.62 -2.45 -23.13
C PRO A 3 -13.17 -2.82 -23.47
N ASN A 4 -13.01 -4.00 -24.06
CA ASN A 4 -11.77 -4.47 -24.69
C ASN A 4 -11.26 -3.39 -25.67
N ASN A 5 -9.99 -2.95 -25.53
CA ASN A 5 -9.26 -1.93 -26.32
C ASN A 5 -9.24 -0.45 -25.84
N ALA A 6 -9.35 -0.14 -24.55
CA ALA A 6 -9.08 1.23 -24.09
C ALA A 6 -7.57 1.55 -24.02
N THR A 7 -7.01 2.07 -25.10
CA THR A 7 -5.92 3.05 -24.99
C THR A 7 -6.42 4.25 -24.20
N ALA A 8 -5.85 4.52 -23.03
CA ALA A 8 -5.85 5.81 -22.30
C ALA A 8 -7.15 6.63 -22.15
N ASP A 9 -8.31 6.12 -22.53
CA ASP A 9 -9.61 6.71 -22.18
C ASP A 9 -10.15 5.94 -20.99
N ILE A 10 -9.55 6.26 -19.83
CA ILE A 10 -10.12 5.97 -18.53
C ILE A 10 -11.59 6.40 -18.58
N THR A 11 -12.48 5.45 -18.33
CA THR A 11 -13.93 5.62 -18.36
C THR A 11 -14.32 6.92 -17.66
N VAL A 12 -14.69 7.91 -18.46
CA VAL A 12 -15.26 9.21 -18.05
C VAL A 12 -16.50 9.01 -17.14
N ASP A 13 -17.07 7.81 -17.10
CA ASP A 13 -18.17 7.45 -16.20
C ASP A 13 -17.77 7.20 -14.74
N GLU A 14 -16.56 6.69 -14.43
CA GLU A 14 -16.08 6.61 -13.03
C GLU A 14 -15.73 8.00 -12.48
N TYR A 15 -15.39 8.95 -13.36
CA TYR A 15 -15.13 10.35 -13.04
C TYR A 15 -16.39 11.08 -12.53
N HIS A 16 -17.59 10.72 -12.99
CA HIS A 16 -18.83 11.35 -12.52
C HIS A 16 -19.30 10.85 -11.15
N HIS A 17 -18.96 9.62 -10.75
CA HIS A 17 -19.34 9.09 -9.43
C HIS A 17 -18.41 9.60 -8.31
N TYR A 18 -17.13 9.85 -8.61
CA TYR A 18 -16.14 10.43 -7.70
C TYR A 18 -15.95 11.94 -7.89
N LYS A 19 -17.05 12.69 -8.10
CA LYS A 19 -17.07 14.14 -7.83
C LYS A 19 -16.91 14.38 -6.31
N MET A 20 -15.74 14.08 -5.76
CA MET A 20 -15.23 14.89 -4.66
C MET A 20 -14.97 16.25 -5.28
N GLU A 21 -15.83 17.23 -4.99
CA GLU A 21 -15.59 18.63 -5.36
C GLU A 21 -14.18 19.01 -4.91
N PRO A 22 -13.20 19.14 -5.83
CA PRO A 22 -11.81 19.36 -5.45
C PRO A 22 -11.63 20.70 -4.72
N GLU A 23 -12.56 21.62 -4.96
CA GLU A 23 -12.70 22.93 -4.31
C GLU A 23 -12.96 22.83 -2.80
N LYS A 24 -13.45 21.70 -2.28
CA LYS A 24 -13.63 21.48 -0.84
C LYS A 24 -12.40 20.90 -0.13
N LEU A 25 -11.38 20.45 -0.88
CA LEU A 25 -10.07 20.01 -0.35
C LEU A 25 -9.04 21.16 -0.31
N THR A 26 -9.50 22.40 -0.18
CA THR A 26 -8.73 23.65 -0.28
C THR A 26 -7.83 23.99 0.91
N GLY A 27 -7.54 23.05 1.81
CA GLY A 27 -6.78 23.34 3.04
C GLY A 27 -5.53 22.49 3.20
N LYS A 28 -4.37 22.91 2.68
CA LYS A 28 -3.02 22.39 3.02
C LYS A 28 -2.96 20.87 3.32
N VAL A 29 -3.71 20.05 2.60
CA VAL A 29 -3.63 18.60 2.75
C VAL A 29 -2.42 18.20 1.92
N LEU A 30 -1.38 17.69 2.56
CA LEU A 30 -0.34 16.97 1.83
C LEU A 30 -1.01 15.77 1.17
N LEU A 31 -1.30 15.93 -0.12
CA LEU A 31 -1.88 14.87 -0.94
C LEU A 31 -0.77 13.84 -1.16
N HIS A 32 -0.95 12.70 -0.49
CA HIS A 32 -0.18 11.49 -0.73
C HIS A 32 -1.06 10.61 -1.60
N MET A 33 -0.52 10.18 -2.74
CA MET A 33 -1.25 9.32 -3.65
C MET A 33 -0.54 7.99 -3.78
N GLN A 34 -1.30 6.93 -3.52
CA GLN A 34 -0.87 5.56 -3.69
C GLN A 34 -1.49 5.03 -4.98
N ILE A 35 -0.66 4.61 -5.92
CA ILE A 35 -1.07 4.11 -7.24
C ILE A 35 -1.36 2.62 -7.11
N SER A 36 -2.38 2.24 -6.34
CA SER A 36 -2.67 0.81 -6.11
C SER A 36 -3.66 0.24 -7.11
N ILE A 37 -3.15 -0.63 -7.98
CA ILE A 37 -3.96 -1.51 -8.81
C ILE A 37 -4.01 -2.89 -8.14
N ILE A 38 -4.92 -3.05 -7.18
CA ILE A 38 -5.27 -4.40 -6.70
C ILE A 38 -6.49 -4.92 -7.48
N MET A 39 -7.30 -4.03 -8.07
CA MET A 39 -8.62 -4.40 -8.59
C MET A 39 -8.73 -4.47 -10.12
N ILE A 40 -7.94 -3.70 -10.90
CA ILE A 40 -8.11 -3.65 -12.37
C ILE A 40 -7.71 -4.99 -13.03
N PHE A 41 -6.71 -5.68 -12.51
CA PHE A 41 -6.25 -6.96 -13.07
C PHE A 41 -7.09 -8.18 -12.67
N HIS A 42 -8.06 -8.02 -11.76
CA HIS A 42 -9.04 -9.08 -11.49
C HIS A 42 -10.03 -9.23 -12.67
N TRP A 43 -10.25 -8.17 -13.44
CA TRP A 43 -11.25 -8.11 -14.52
C TRP A 43 -10.68 -8.52 -15.89
N HIS A 44 -9.37 -8.38 -16.11
CA HIS A 44 -8.66 -8.83 -17.33
C HIS A 44 -7.88 -10.12 -17.10
N LYS A 45 -8.48 -11.06 -16.35
CA LYS A 45 -7.86 -12.34 -15.99
C LYS A 45 -7.37 -13.12 -17.21
N ASP A 46 -8.08 -12.99 -18.34
CA ASP A 46 -7.83 -13.76 -19.55
C ASP A 46 -6.67 -13.23 -20.41
N GLU A 47 -6.23 -11.98 -20.22
CA GLU A 47 -5.14 -11.38 -21.03
C GLU A 47 -3.78 -11.34 -20.30
N TYR A 48 -3.78 -11.22 -18.96
CA TYR A 48 -2.55 -11.01 -18.18
C TYR A 48 -2.31 -12.05 -17.08
N LEU A 49 -3.31 -12.88 -16.72
CA LEU A 49 -3.26 -13.73 -15.51
C LEU A 49 -2.86 -12.95 -14.23
N GLY A 50 -3.20 -11.66 -14.17
CA GLY A 50 -2.79 -10.74 -13.12
C GLY A 50 -1.35 -10.26 -13.27
N TRP A 51 -0.59 -10.30 -12.19
CA TRP A 51 0.82 -9.90 -12.12
C TRP A 51 1.81 -10.93 -12.66
N LEU A 52 1.34 -12.06 -13.20
CA LEU A 52 2.21 -13.08 -13.80
C LEU A 52 2.74 -12.67 -15.17
N SER A 53 1.99 -11.85 -15.92
CA SER A 53 2.39 -11.39 -17.25
C SER A 53 3.34 -10.20 -17.15
N PRO A 54 4.49 -10.19 -17.88
CA PRO A 54 5.39 -9.04 -17.93
C PRO A 54 4.74 -7.81 -18.57
N LYS A 55 3.68 -7.97 -19.36
CA LYS A 55 2.92 -6.86 -19.95
C LYS A 55 2.30 -5.94 -18.88
N VAL A 56 2.17 -6.41 -17.64
CA VAL A 56 1.67 -5.63 -16.50
C VAL A 56 2.58 -4.42 -16.19
N VAL A 57 3.86 -4.51 -16.54
CA VAL A 57 4.87 -3.48 -16.28
C VAL A 57 4.54 -2.20 -17.03
N ASP A 58 4.32 -2.30 -18.34
CA ASP A 58 3.98 -1.15 -19.16
C ASP A 58 2.57 -0.62 -18.84
N ALA A 59 1.60 -1.51 -18.64
CA ALA A 59 0.24 -1.13 -18.27
C ALA A 59 0.20 -0.34 -16.93
N PHE A 60 0.95 -0.79 -15.93
CA PHE A 60 1.10 -0.06 -14.67
C PHE A 60 1.77 1.30 -14.87
N ALA A 61 2.83 1.34 -15.69
CA ALA A 61 3.54 2.57 -15.97
C ALA A 61 2.69 3.58 -16.74
N ASP A 62 1.81 3.15 -17.64
CA ASP A 62 0.87 3.99 -18.39
C ASP A 62 -0.18 4.58 -17.44
N TYR A 63 -0.73 3.77 -16.55
CA TYR A 63 -1.64 4.25 -15.50
C TYR A 63 -0.95 5.26 -14.56
N ALA A 64 0.30 4.98 -14.17
CA ALA A 64 1.07 5.90 -13.36
C ALA A 64 1.35 7.23 -14.09
N ASP A 65 1.67 7.19 -15.39
CA ASP A 65 1.87 8.37 -16.23
C ASP A 65 0.61 9.27 -16.23
N PHE A 66 -0.56 8.67 -16.47
CA PHE A 66 -1.85 9.37 -16.40
C PHE A 66 -2.07 10.03 -15.04
N CYS A 67 -1.75 9.33 -13.95
CA CYS A 67 -1.88 9.86 -12.60
C CYS A 67 -0.96 11.07 -12.37
N PHE A 68 0.30 10.98 -12.80
CA PHE A 68 1.28 12.05 -12.66
C PHE A 68 0.86 13.29 -13.45
N GLU A 69 0.37 13.11 -14.67
CA GLU A 69 -0.14 14.19 -15.51
C GLU A 69 -1.33 14.89 -14.86
N ARG A 70 -2.30 14.12 -14.35
CA ARG A 70 -3.57 14.67 -13.87
C ARG A 70 -3.52 15.33 -12.50
N PHE A 71 -2.63 14.85 -11.63
CA PHE A 71 -2.63 15.20 -10.20
C PHE A 71 -1.28 15.72 -9.67
N GLY A 72 -0.21 15.65 -10.46
CA GLY A 72 1.14 15.99 -9.99
C GLY A 72 1.39 17.48 -9.78
N ASP A 73 0.48 18.35 -10.23
CA ASP A 73 0.41 19.75 -9.83
C ASP A 73 0.26 19.88 -8.30
N ARG A 74 -0.53 18.99 -7.68
CA ARG A 74 -0.89 19.02 -6.25
C ARG A 74 -0.27 17.91 -5.41
N VAL A 75 -0.03 16.73 -5.98
CA VAL A 75 0.56 15.58 -5.29
C VAL A 75 2.09 15.70 -5.30
N LYS A 76 2.70 15.71 -4.12
CA LYS A 76 4.16 15.83 -3.95
C LYS A 76 4.82 14.60 -3.35
N ASN A 77 4.03 13.63 -2.90
CA ASN A 77 4.53 12.36 -2.40
C ASN A 77 3.75 11.22 -3.07
N TRP A 78 4.47 10.44 -3.86
CA TRP A 78 3.95 9.35 -4.66
C TRP A 78 4.42 8.01 -4.10
N PHE A 79 3.49 7.08 -3.94
CA PHE A 79 3.78 5.70 -3.63
C PHE A 79 3.26 4.82 -4.75
N THR A 80 4.17 4.18 -5.47
CA THR A 80 3.82 3.28 -6.57
C THR A 80 2.96 2.11 -6.10
N MET A 81 3.39 1.40 -5.06
CA MET A 81 2.74 0.20 -4.55
C MET A 81 2.73 0.18 -3.03
N ASN A 82 1.75 -0.52 -2.48
CA ASN A 82 1.65 -0.84 -1.06
C ASN A 82 1.77 -2.34 -0.88
N GLU A 83 2.76 -2.73 -0.09
CA GLU A 83 2.95 -4.11 0.39
C GLU A 83 3.03 -5.10 -0.78
N PRO A 84 3.99 -4.92 -1.73
CA PRO A 84 4.12 -5.80 -2.88
C PRO A 84 4.39 -7.25 -2.47
N ARG A 85 5.02 -7.48 -1.31
CA ARG A 85 5.21 -8.81 -0.74
C ARG A 85 3.88 -9.47 -0.41
N VAL A 86 2.95 -8.76 0.23
CA VAL A 86 1.59 -9.26 0.49
C VAL A 86 0.88 -9.62 -0.82
N ILE A 87 1.04 -8.82 -1.87
CA ILE A 87 0.46 -9.13 -3.20
C ILE A 87 1.02 -10.45 -3.73
N ALA A 88 2.35 -10.63 -3.71
CA ALA A 88 3.00 -11.84 -4.20
C ALA A 88 2.68 -13.07 -3.35
N ASP A 89 2.86 -12.97 -2.03
CA ASP A 89 2.71 -14.09 -1.11
C ASP A 89 1.23 -14.46 -0.86
N CYS A 90 0.41 -13.51 -0.45
CA CYS A 90 -1.00 -13.79 -0.19
C CYS A 90 -1.80 -14.03 -1.47
N GLY A 91 -1.40 -13.44 -2.61
CA GLY A 91 -2.08 -13.66 -3.89
C GLY A 91 -1.67 -14.93 -4.62
N TYR A 92 -0.39 -15.34 -4.53
CA TYR A 92 0.21 -16.37 -5.40
C TYR A 92 1.01 -17.48 -4.67
N ASN A 93 1.20 -17.39 -3.35
CA ASN A 93 1.79 -18.45 -2.55
C ASN A 93 0.74 -19.15 -1.69
N SER A 94 0.07 -18.40 -0.80
CA SER A 94 -0.89 -18.94 0.17
C SER A 94 -2.33 -18.94 -0.33
N GLY A 95 -2.61 -18.20 -1.41
CA GLY A 95 -3.96 -18.00 -1.94
C GLY A 95 -4.93 -17.30 -0.96
N TYR A 96 -4.39 -16.62 0.06
CA TYR A 96 -5.16 -15.92 1.08
C TYR A 96 -5.90 -14.68 0.56
N HIS A 97 -5.33 -14.00 -0.43
CA HIS A 97 -5.90 -12.82 -1.08
C HIS A 97 -6.47 -13.12 -2.47
N ALA A 98 -7.16 -12.13 -3.05
CA ALA A 98 -7.76 -12.23 -4.37
C ALA A 98 -6.76 -12.68 -5.45
N LEU A 99 -7.28 -13.37 -6.47
CA LEU A 99 -6.62 -14.31 -7.37
C LEU A 99 -6.42 -15.71 -6.77
N GLY A 100 -6.21 -15.80 -5.45
CA GLY A 100 -6.32 -17.05 -4.68
C GLY A 100 -5.46 -18.18 -5.25
N ARG A 101 -4.26 -17.83 -5.77
CA ARG A 101 -3.39 -18.78 -6.45
C ARG A 101 -2.44 -19.44 -5.46
N CYS A 102 -2.39 -20.76 -5.50
CA CYS A 102 -1.39 -21.58 -4.80
C CYS A 102 -1.36 -22.99 -5.38
N THR A 103 -0.31 -23.77 -5.07
CA THR A 103 -0.17 -25.17 -5.54
C THR A 103 -1.35 -26.06 -5.15
N SER A 104 -1.94 -25.85 -3.97
CA SER A 104 -3.08 -26.64 -3.46
C SER A 104 -4.43 -25.93 -3.56
N CYS A 105 -4.49 -24.79 -4.25
CA CYS A 105 -5.69 -23.98 -4.40
C CYS A 105 -6.47 -24.38 -5.66
N LYS A 106 -7.73 -23.90 -5.76
CA LYS A 106 -8.55 -24.07 -6.97
C LYS A 106 -7.94 -23.41 -8.20
N PHE A 107 -7.14 -22.36 -7.98
CA PHE A 107 -6.43 -21.61 -9.01
C PHE A 107 -4.94 -21.59 -8.64
N GLY A 108 -4.05 -21.49 -9.63
CA GLY A 108 -2.60 -21.53 -9.39
C GLY A 108 -1.94 -22.81 -9.91
N GLU A 109 -0.65 -22.72 -10.18
CA GLU A 109 0.19 -23.85 -10.62
C GLU A 109 1.25 -24.18 -9.58
N ASN A 110 2.11 -23.21 -9.23
CA ASN A 110 3.28 -23.48 -8.40
C ASN A 110 3.64 -22.32 -7.47
N SER A 111 3.35 -22.51 -6.18
CA SER A 111 3.71 -21.59 -5.09
C SER A 111 5.22 -21.41 -4.91
N SER A 112 6.07 -22.28 -5.46
CA SER A 112 7.53 -22.12 -5.44
C SER A 112 8.08 -21.24 -6.57
N THR A 113 7.26 -20.82 -7.54
CA THR A 113 7.72 -20.00 -8.68
C THR A 113 6.85 -18.77 -8.91
N GLU A 114 5.52 -18.88 -8.85
CA GLU A 114 4.60 -17.77 -9.13
C GLU A 114 4.84 -16.53 -8.28
N PRO A 115 5.04 -16.61 -6.94
CA PRO A 115 5.29 -15.43 -6.12
C PRO A 115 6.52 -14.64 -6.55
N TYR A 116 7.57 -15.33 -7.00
CA TYR A 116 8.81 -14.70 -7.46
C TYR A 116 8.65 -14.00 -8.81
N ILE A 117 7.88 -14.60 -9.73
CA ILE A 117 7.55 -13.98 -11.02
C ILE A 117 6.73 -12.70 -10.77
N VAL A 118 5.74 -12.78 -9.87
CA VAL A 118 4.92 -11.64 -9.49
C VAL A 118 5.74 -10.55 -8.82
N ALA A 119 6.59 -10.91 -7.85
CA ALA A 119 7.50 -9.96 -7.20
C ALA A 119 8.42 -9.27 -8.21
N HIS A 120 8.96 -10.03 -9.19
CA HIS A 120 9.78 -9.48 -10.25
C HIS A 120 9.03 -8.44 -11.08
N ASN A 121 7.81 -8.76 -11.54
CA ASN A 121 6.98 -7.84 -12.31
C ASN A 121 6.53 -6.61 -11.50
N LEU A 122 6.23 -6.76 -10.22
CA LEU A 122 5.92 -5.64 -9.31
C LEU A 122 7.11 -4.67 -9.18
N ILE A 123 8.33 -5.21 -9.00
CA ILE A 123 9.57 -4.42 -8.91
C ILE A 123 9.85 -3.69 -10.23
N LEU A 124 9.70 -4.38 -11.38
CA LEU A 124 9.85 -3.74 -12.69
C LEU A 124 8.82 -2.63 -12.90
N SER A 125 7.55 -2.87 -12.55
CA SER A 125 6.47 -1.88 -12.64
C SER A 125 6.79 -0.62 -11.83
N HIS A 126 7.28 -0.79 -10.58
CA HIS A 126 7.79 0.30 -9.77
C HIS A 126 8.92 1.07 -10.49
N ALA A 127 9.94 0.35 -10.97
CA ALA A 127 11.11 0.94 -11.59
C ALA A 127 10.75 1.76 -12.85
N VAL A 128 9.91 1.22 -13.72
CA VAL A 128 9.46 1.90 -14.95
C VAL A 128 8.63 3.15 -14.62
N ALA A 129 7.69 3.07 -13.66
CA ALA A 129 6.91 4.22 -13.23
C ALA A 129 7.80 5.33 -12.60
N VAL A 130 8.78 4.96 -11.77
CA VAL A 130 9.75 5.90 -11.19
C VAL A 130 10.60 6.55 -12.28
N LYS A 131 11.07 5.77 -13.25
CA LYS A 131 11.83 6.29 -14.39
C LYS A 131 11.01 7.35 -15.14
N ARG A 132 9.77 7.03 -15.50
CA ARG A 132 8.85 7.96 -16.18
C ARG A 132 8.60 9.23 -15.34
N TYR A 133 8.38 9.09 -14.04
CA TYR A 133 8.23 10.25 -13.15
C TYR A 133 9.45 11.18 -13.19
N ARG A 134 10.64 10.59 -13.07
CA ARG A 134 11.91 11.32 -13.04
C ARG A 134 12.23 12.02 -14.36
N GLU A 135 11.92 11.38 -15.47
CA GLU A 135 12.22 11.92 -16.80
C GLU A 135 11.21 12.97 -17.25
N LYS A 136 9.91 12.77 -17.00
CA LYS A 136 8.84 13.62 -17.55
C LYS A 136 8.33 14.70 -16.59
N TYR A 137 8.32 14.45 -15.28
CA TYR A 137 7.58 15.29 -14.33
C TYR A 137 8.40 15.87 -13.17
N GLN A 138 9.51 15.23 -12.80
CA GLN A 138 10.26 15.56 -11.58
C GLN A 138 10.75 17.01 -11.53
N VAL A 139 11.19 17.56 -12.67
CA VAL A 139 11.71 18.94 -12.76
C VAL A 139 10.61 19.96 -12.45
N GLU A 140 9.43 19.78 -13.02
CA GLU A 140 8.31 20.70 -12.88
C GLU A 140 7.54 20.49 -11.57
N GLN A 141 7.21 19.24 -11.27
CA GLN A 141 6.34 18.89 -10.14
C GLN A 141 7.08 18.85 -8.81
N LYS A 142 8.39 18.58 -8.81
CA LYS A 142 9.26 18.56 -7.62
C LYS A 142 8.77 17.63 -6.51
N GLY A 143 8.03 16.57 -6.85
CA GLY A 143 7.57 15.57 -5.90
C GLY A 143 8.65 14.54 -5.54
N LYS A 144 8.34 13.69 -4.57
CA LYS A 144 9.10 12.49 -4.21
C LYS A 144 8.29 11.26 -4.61
N ILE A 145 8.98 10.21 -5.02
CA ILE A 145 8.35 8.94 -5.41
C ILE A 145 9.06 7.77 -4.74
N GLY A 146 8.27 6.82 -4.22
CA GLY A 146 8.76 5.63 -3.54
C GLY A 146 7.78 4.45 -3.63
N ILE A 147 8.02 3.49 -2.74
CA ILE A 147 7.24 2.26 -2.57
C ILE A 147 7.01 2.04 -1.07
N ILE A 148 5.85 1.53 -0.69
CA ILE A 148 5.53 1.18 0.69
C ILE A 148 5.76 -0.32 0.84
N LEU A 149 6.65 -0.69 1.77
CA LEU A 149 6.99 -2.06 2.07
C LEU A 149 6.44 -2.40 3.46
N ASP A 150 5.74 -3.53 3.57
CA ASP A 150 5.51 -4.18 4.85
C ASP A 150 6.78 -4.93 5.28
N PHE A 151 7.10 -4.84 6.57
CA PHE A 151 8.14 -5.65 7.17
C PHE A 151 7.82 -5.86 8.64
N ASN A 152 8.15 -7.05 9.13
CA ASN A 152 8.13 -7.38 10.55
C ASN A 152 9.55 -7.31 11.12
N TRP A 153 9.66 -6.93 12.40
CA TRP A 153 10.93 -6.98 13.13
C TRP A 153 11.07 -8.33 13.84
N TYR A 154 12.26 -8.94 13.76
CA TYR A 154 12.55 -10.22 14.40
C TYR A 154 13.79 -10.12 15.26
N GLU A 155 13.69 -10.76 16.41
CA GLU A 155 14.76 -10.93 17.37
C GLU A 155 15.07 -12.43 17.54
N PRO A 156 16.35 -12.80 17.73
CA PRO A 156 16.73 -14.19 17.92
C PRO A 156 16.05 -14.75 19.16
N TYR A 157 15.53 -15.98 19.07
CA TYR A 157 14.98 -16.69 20.23
C TYR A 157 16.08 -16.99 21.27
N THR A 158 17.31 -17.27 20.82
CA THR A 158 18.48 -17.39 21.69
C THR A 158 19.72 -16.69 21.11
N TYR A 159 20.61 -16.17 21.97
CA TYR A 159 21.84 -15.49 21.55
C TYR A 159 23.02 -16.44 21.26
N ILE A 160 22.75 -17.66 20.76
CA ILE A 160 23.80 -18.59 20.34
C ILE A 160 24.17 -18.28 18.89
N VAL A 161 25.45 -18.33 18.52
CA VAL A 161 26.00 -17.91 17.20
C VAL A 161 25.27 -18.55 15.99
N LYS A 162 24.72 -19.76 16.17
CA LYS A 162 23.95 -20.48 15.16
C LYS A 162 22.59 -19.82 14.83
N ASP A 163 22.08 -18.96 15.72
CA ASP A 163 20.79 -18.29 15.58
C ASP A 163 20.84 -16.97 14.78
N LYS A 164 22.03 -16.42 14.49
CA LYS A 164 22.14 -15.15 13.72
C LYS A 164 21.75 -15.32 12.25
N ASP A 165 22.11 -16.44 11.62
CA ASP A 165 21.74 -16.75 10.23
C ASP A 165 20.26 -17.13 10.09
N THR A 166 19.70 -17.86 11.07
CA THR A 166 18.26 -18.12 11.13
C THR A 166 17.47 -16.85 11.45
N THR A 167 18.02 -15.88 12.19
CA THR A 167 17.37 -14.58 12.43
C THR A 167 17.28 -13.75 11.17
N GLN A 168 18.34 -13.71 10.33
CA GLN A 168 18.26 -13.02 9.04
C GLN A 168 17.24 -13.68 8.11
N ARG A 169 17.10 -15.01 8.14
CA ARG A 169 16.09 -15.75 7.36
C ARG A 169 14.67 -15.67 7.95
N ALA A 170 14.53 -15.57 9.27
CA ALA A 170 13.23 -15.35 9.92
C ALA A 170 12.72 -13.93 9.69
N ARG A 171 13.62 -12.95 9.49
CA ARG A 171 13.26 -11.63 8.93
C ARG A 171 12.59 -11.71 7.56
N ASP A 172 12.82 -12.79 6.83
CA ASP A 172 12.22 -13.05 5.53
C ASP A 172 10.92 -13.89 5.62
N ASP A 173 10.51 -14.39 6.80
CA ASP A 173 9.35 -15.29 6.98
C ASP A 173 8.32 -14.76 8.01
N GLU A 174 7.15 -14.36 7.52
CA GLU A 174 6.22 -13.43 8.17
C GLU A 174 5.03 -14.00 8.95
N ARG A 175 5.26 -14.73 10.05
CA ARG A 175 4.11 -15.35 10.73
C ARG A 175 3.62 -14.86 12.07
N ASN A 176 4.36 -14.11 12.91
CA ASN A 176 3.83 -13.81 14.26
C ASN A 176 4.37 -12.51 14.89
N GLY A 177 3.61 -11.41 14.81
CA GLY A 177 3.85 -10.18 15.58
C GLY A 177 2.81 -9.97 16.69
N VAL A 178 3.25 -9.57 17.88
CA VAL A 178 2.40 -9.23 19.05
C VAL A 178 1.88 -7.78 18.91
N PRO A 179 0.58 -7.47 19.13
CA PRO A 179 0.08 -6.11 18.99
C PRO A 179 0.53 -5.21 20.15
N ILE A 180 1.47 -4.32 19.88
CA ILE A 180 1.87 -3.24 20.79
C ILE A 180 1.12 -1.96 20.36
N GLY A 181 0.50 -1.22 21.29
CA GLY A 181 -0.35 -0.08 20.94
C GLY A 181 0.39 1.13 20.31
N PRO A 182 -0.32 2.06 19.63
CA PRO A 182 0.27 3.18 18.88
C PRO A 182 1.11 4.15 19.73
N LYS A 183 0.91 4.17 21.06
CA LYS A 183 1.72 4.97 21.98
C LYS A 183 3.18 4.54 22.00
N ILE A 184 3.42 3.23 22.02
CA ILE A 184 4.78 2.67 22.10
C ILE A 184 5.47 2.80 20.74
N TYR A 185 4.75 2.56 19.64
CA TYR A 185 5.31 2.78 18.31
C TYR A 185 5.79 4.22 18.09
N ILE A 186 5.01 5.23 18.50
CA ILE A 186 5.45 6.63 18.36
C ILE A 186 6.63 6.95 19.27
N SER A 187 6.72 6.38 20.48
CA SER A 187 7.89 6.60 21.34
C SER A 187 9.15 5.96 20.78
N GLU A 188 9.06 4.72 20.28
CA GLU A 188 10.19 4.04 19.64
C GLU A 188 10.59 4.72 18.33
N LEU A 189 9.63 5.21 17.55
CA LEU A 189 9.92 6.01 16.36
C LEU A 189 10.69 7.29 16.72
N LYS A 190 10.30 7.97 17.80
CA LYS A 190 11.05 9.12 18.31
C LYS A 190 12.46 8.74 18.75
N ARG A 191 12.63 7.62 19.46
CA ARG A 191 13.97 7.13 19.83
C ARG A 191 14.83 6.87 18.60
N ALA A 192 14.30 6.19 17.59
CA ALA A 192 15.01 5.95 16.34
C ALA A 192 15.42 7.26 15.65
N MET A 193 14.56 8.29 15.67
CA MET A 193 14.89 9.62 15.16
C MET A 193 16.01 10.28 15.97
N ASP A 194 15.95 10.18 17.30
CA ASP A 194 16.97 10.72 18.20
C ASP A 194 18.33 10.00 18.00
N ASP A 195 18.30 8.72 17.62
CA ASP A 195 19.47 7.92 17.23
C ASP A 195 19.95 8.17 15.77
N GLY A 196 19.29 9.06 15.03
CA GLY A 196 19.71 9.51 13.69
C GLY A 196 18.92 8.95 12.51
N ALA A 197 17.84 8.19 12.73
CA ALA A 197 16.99 7.71 11.64
C ALA A 197 16.24 8.87 10.96
N ASN A 198 16.29 8.92 9.62
CA ASN A 198 15.62 9.95 8.82
C ASN A 198 14.13 9.65 8.64
N VAL A 199 13.34 9.89 9.69
CA VAL A 199 11.88 9.75 9.67
C VAL A 199 11.25 11.12 9.42
N ILE A 200 10.49 11.25 8.33
CA ILE A 200 9.88 12.52 7.92
C ILE A 200 8.35 12.57 8.13
N GLY A 201 7.73 11.47 8.56
CA GLY A 201 6.29 11.40 8.77
C GLY A 201 5.83 10.08 9.39
N TYR A 202 4.60 10.07 9.89
CA TYR A 202 3.91 8.91 10.45
C TYR A 202 2.44 8.92 10.02
N PHE A 203 1.96 7.82 9.45
CA PHE A 203 0.57 7.64 9.03
C PHE A 203 -0.08 6.55 9.87
N ALA A 204 -1.07 6.92 10.68
CA ALA A 204 -1.82 5.96 11.47
C ALA A 204 -2.81 5.19 10.58
N TRP A 205 -2.59 3.89 10.40
CA TRP A 205 -3.61 2.99 9.85
C TRP A 205 -4.65 2.68 10.92
N SER A 206 -5.93 3.07 10.78
CA SER A 206 -6.52 3.89 9.72
C SER A 206 -7.35 5.02 10.32
N ILE A 207 -7.81 5.97 9.48
CA ILE A 207 -8.64 7.08 9.97
C ILE A 207 -10.06 6.61 10.35
N LEU A 208 -10.68 5.75 9.53
CA LEU A 208 -12.02 5.20 9.73
C LEU A 208 -11.96 3.67 9.81
N ASP A 209 -12.87 3.06 10.56
CA ASP A 209 -13.18 1.64 10.39
C ASP A 209 -13.55 1.37 8.93
N ASN A 210 -12.95 0.35 8.34
CA ASN A 210 -13.05 0.03 6.92
C ASN A 210 -13.10 -1.50 6.71
N PHE A 211 -13.17 -1.91 5.44
CA PHE A 211 -13.08 -3.32 5.04
C PHE A 211 -11.62 -3.77 5.11
N GLU A 212 -11.32 -4.71 6.00
CA GLU A 212 -9.97 -5.23 6.23
C GLU A 212 -9.77 -6.56 5.51
N TRP A 213 -9.61 -6.51 4.18
CA TRP A 213 -9.28 -7.68 3.36
C TRP A 213 -10.18 -8.89 3.67
N ARG A 214 -9.60 -10.06 3.94
CA ARG A 214 -10.34 -11.29 4.26
C ARG A 214 -11.05 -11.25 5.62
N LEU A 215 -10.64 -10.37 6.54
CA LEU A 215 -11.35 -10.15 7.81
C LEU A 215 -12.65 -9.36 7.59
N GLY A 216 -12.82 -8.77 6.40
CA GLY A 216 -13.99 -8.00 6.05
C GLY A 216 -14.25 -6.89 7.07
N CYS A 217 -15.49 -6.78 7.51
CA CYS A 217 -15.92 -5.74 8.45
C CYS A 217 -15.84 -6.16 9.92
N THR A 218 -15.29 -7.33 10.24
CA THR A 218 -15.22 -7.82 11.64
C THR A 218 -14.09 -7.19 12.43
N SER A 219 -12.99 -6.81 11.76
CA SER A 219 -11.88 -6.07 12.36
C SER A 219 -12.04 -4.56 12.20
N ARG A 220 -11.60 -3.80 13.21
CA ARG A 220 -11.86 -2.35 13.31
C ARG A 220 -10.62 -1.57 13.75
N PHE A 221 -9.74 -1.30 12.79
CA PHE A 221 -8.48 -0.58 13.01
C PHE A 221 -8.63 0.95 13.07
N GLY A 222 -9.78 1.48 12.65
CA GLY A 222 -9.98 2.92 12.53
C GLY A 222 -9.85 3.67 13.85
N MET A 223 -9.29 4.87 13.80
CA MET A 223 -9.36 5.83 14.92
C MET A 223 -10.77 6.36 15.13
N VAL A 224 -11.62 6.29 14.11
CA VAL A 224 -13.03 6.66 14.13
C VAL A 224 -13.86 5.41 13.86
N TYR A 225 -14.76 5.11 14.78
CA TYR A 225 -15.73 4.03 14.60
C TYR A 225 -16.77 4.44 13.55
N VAL A 226 -17.14 3.49 12.69
CA VAL A 226 -18.20 3.64 11.69
C VAL A 226 -19.29 2.62 11.99
N ASP A 227 -20.51 3.09 12.23
CA ASP A 227 -21.68 2.22 12.21
C ASP A 227 -21.97 1.88 10.74
N TYR A 228 -21.83 0.60 10.37
CA TYR A 228 -21.98 0.19 8.97
C TYR A 228 -23.43 0.19 8.47
N ASN A 229 -24.42 0.26 9.35
CA ASN A 229 -25.83 0.35 8.96
C ASN A 229 -26.23 1.80 8.68
N THR A 230 -25.76 2.74 9.49
CA THR A 230 -26.16 4.16 9.43
C THR A 230 -25.11 5.06 8.80
N LEU A 231 -23.88 4.56 8.65
CA LEU A 231 -22.69 5.29 8.24
C LEU A 231 -22.33 6.46 9.17
N VAL A 232 -22.86 6.51 10.40
CA VAL A 232 -22.51 7.54 11.38
C VAL A 232 -21.12 7.27 11.95
N ARG A 233 -20.36 8.36 12.19
CA ARG A 233 -18.95 8.32 12.62
C ARG A 233 -18.80 8.77 14.07
N TYR A 234 -18.07 7.99 14.86
CA TYR A 234 -17.84 8.24 16.28
C TYR A 234 -16.33 8.21 16.59
N PRO A 235 -15.71 9.33 16.98
CA PRO A 235 -14.28 9.35 17.32
C PRO A 235 -13.96 8.45 18.51
N LYS A 236 -13.03 7.49 18.35
CA LYS A 236 -12.56 6.63 19.45
C LYS A 236 -11.58 7.39 20.35
N LYS A 237 -11.23 6.79 21.49
CA LYS A 237 -10.19 7.32 22.40
C LYS A 237 -8.84 7.54 21.69
N SER A 238 -8.51 6.71 20.69
CA SER A 238 -7.31 6.85 19.86
C SER A 238 -7.31 8.14 19.03
N ALA A 239 -8.44 8.52 18.41
CA ALA A 239 -8.56 9.80 17.71
C ALA A 239 -8.36 11.00 18.66
N GLN A 240 -8.93 10.94 19.86
CA GLN A 240 -8.75 11.99 20.87
C GLN A 240 -7.30 12.08 21.34
N TRP A 241 -6.64 10.94 21.52
CA TRP A 241 -5.22 10.88 21.90
C TRP A 241 -4.32 11.46 20.80
N LEU A 242 -4.51 11.08 19.53
CA LEU A 242 -3.74 11.62 18.42
C LEU A 242 -3.95 13.14 18.29
N LYS A 243 -5.19 13.61 18.44
CA LYS A 243 -5.51 15.05 18.48
C LYS A 243 -4.76 15.80 19.59
N LYS A 244 -4.58 15.18 20.76
CA LYS A 244 -3.80 15.79 21.86
C LYS A 244 -2.31 15.87 21.51
N ILE A 245 -1.74 14.83 20.90
CA ILE A 245 -0.33 14.81 20.49
C ILE A 245 -0.07 15.89 19.43
N LEU A 246 -0.91 15.98 18.40
CA LEU A 246 -0.76 16.97 17.32
C LEU A 246 -0.91 18.42 17.80
N LYS A 247 -1.55 18.65 18.95
CA LYS A 247 -1.70 19.99 19.55
C LYS A 247 -0.59 20.36 20.52
N ARG A 248 0.28 19.44 20.92
CA ARG A 248 1.44 19.78 21.74
C ARG A 248 2.36 20.64 20.90
N LYS A 249 2.56 21.91 21.31
CA LYS A 249 3.63 22.73 20.74
C LYS A 249 4.95 22.05 21.06
N ASN A 250 5.84 21.98 20.08
CA ASN A 250 7.23 21.66 20.33
C ASN A 250 7.76 22.77 21.23
N ASN A 251 7.96 22.46 22.52
CA ASN A 251 8.76 23.30 23.41
C ASN A 251 10.23 23.00 23.14
#